data_AF-A0A3L7U535-F1
#
_entry.id   AF-A0A3L7U535-F1
#
_cell.length_a   1.000
_cell.length_b   1.000
_cell.length_c   1.000
_cell.angle_alpha   90.00
_cell.angle_beta   90.00
_cell.angle_gamma   90.00
#
_symmetry.space_group_name_H-M   'P 1'
#
loop_
_entity.id
_entity.type
_entity.pdbx_description
1 polymer ?
#
loop_
_entity_poly.entity_id
_entity_poly.type
_entity_poly.pdbx_seq_one_letter_code
_entity_poly.pdbx_strand_id
1 'polypeptide(L)'
;MLMKPQRRPMQVERNEQKAFYTACACLVIGGLGFRLIMTQLNVYLQKEPVSLRVTLDDLPSTLGKWKQFGKDQQLSDAIVEELGTKNYLDRNYVYQNDLINGVLQIHIAYYTGMIDTVPHIPERCWGAAGLVILGETEVRLQKLDLSKFNFQSGPLQPSSGMRYPQAVVQEPVTRKNETVNLPLGDISMTASIFQDPKNPEITFIGAYFFIANGSLTPSALAVRNLSFKLSDKYAYYCKVQFSYRVREQSAIAITMFDRLSSDLLQSLLPQLMRSLPDWPALETPAS
;
A
#
# COMPACT_ATOMS: atom_id res chain seq x y z
N MET A 1 -38.34 -46.37 -38.79
CA MET A 1 -39.48 -45.58 -38.29
C MET A 1 -39.05 -44.97 -36.96
N LEU A 2 -38.56 -43.72 -36.97
CA LEU A 2 -38.03 -43.04 -35.78
C LEU A 2 -39.10 -42.09 -35.22
N MET A 3 -39.63 -42.39 -34.04
CA MET A 3 -40.58 -41.52 -33.32
C MET A 3 -39.88 -40.21 -32.93
N LYS A 4 -40.34 -39.09 -33.48
CA LYS A 4 -39.95 -37.75 -33.00
C LYS A 4 -40.53 -37.53 -31.61
N PRO A 5 -39.74 -37.05 -30.63
CA PRO A 5 -40.25 -36.73 -29.31
C PRO A 5 -41.21 -35.54 -29.41
N GLN A 6 -42.46 -35.76 -28.97
CA GLN A 6 -43.51 -34.77 -28.94
C GLN A 6 -43.19 -33.76 -27.83
N ARG A 7 -42.70 -32.56 -28.21
CA ARG A 7 -42.56 -31.45 -27.25
C ARG A 7 -43.97 -30.98 -26.88
N ARG A 8 -44.44 -31.37 -25.68
CA ARG A 8 -45.66 -30.80 -25.11
C ARG A 8 -45.45 -29.29 -24.91
N PRO A 9 -46.33 -28.42 -25.41
CA PRO A 9 -46.25 -27.00 -25.09
C PRO A 9 -46.44 -26.85 -23.58
N MET A 10 -45.52 -26.15 -22.94
CA MET A 10 -45.59 -25.85 -21.51
C MET A 10 -46.85 -25.01 -21.27
N GLN A 11 -47.92 -25.64 -20.77
CA GLN A 11 -49.15 -24.95 -20.41
C GLN A 11 -48.95 -24.37 -19.02
N VAL A 12 -48.60 -23.08 -18.97
CA VAL A 12 -48.43 -22.32 -17.72
C VAL A 12 -49.79 -21.75 -17.35
N GLU A 13 -50.26 -22.00 -16.13
CA GLU A 13 -51.54 -21.47 -15.68
C GLU A 13 -51.50 -19.94 -15.57
N ARG A 14 -52.65 -19.29 -15.75
CA ARG A 14 -52.76 -17.82 -15.76
C ARG A 14 -52.31 -17.18 -14.44
N ASN A 15 -52.42 -17.91 -13.32
CA ASN A 15 -51.93 -17.46 -12.01
C ASN A 15 -50.40 -17.59 -11.88
N GLU A 16 -49.82 -18.65 -12.43
CA GLU A 16 -48.36 -18.83 -12.49
C GLU A 16 -47.71 -17.76 -13.36
N GLN A 17 -48.33 -17.41 -14.50
CA GLN A 17 -47.87 -16.29 -15.34
C GLN A 17 -47.89 -14.96 -14.58
N LYS A 18 -48.98 -14.67 -13.85
CA LYS A 18 -49.07 -13.44 -13.03
C LYS A 18 -47.99 -13.42 -11.94
N ALA A 19 -47.80 -14.52 -11.21
CA ALA A 19 -46.77 -14.63 -10.18
C ALA A 19 -45.36 -14.42 -10.78
N PHE A 20 -45.09 -15.02 -11.94
CA PHE A 20 -43.84 -14.85 -12.66
C PHE A 20 -43.60 -13.40 -13.08
N TYR A 21 -44.58 -12.73 -13.70
CA TYR A 21 -44.45 -11.33 -14.08
C TYR A 21 -44.27 -10.41 -12.87
N THR A 22 -44.98 -10.66 -11.78
CA THR A 22 -44.80 -9.91 -10.53
C THR A 22 -43.39 -10.12 -9.97
N ALA A 23 -42.87 -11.35 -9.96
CA ALA A 23 -41.51 -11.64 -9.52
C ALA A 23 -40.47 -10.96 -10.41
N CYS A 24 -40.61 -11.02 -11.74
CA CYS A 24 -39.75 -10.32 -12.68
C CYS A 24 -39.81 -8.80 -12.48
N ALA A 25 -41.00 -8.23 -12.30
CA ALA A 25 -41.17 -6.80 -12.05
C ALA A 25 -40.49 -6.40 -10.72
N CYS A 26 -40.66 -7.17 -9.65
CA CYS A 26 -39.96 -6.95 -8.38
C CYS A 26 -38.44 -7.00 -8.54
N LEU A 27 -37.89 -7.95 -9.31
CA LEU A 27 -36.45 -8.05 -9.56
C LEU A 27 -35.93 -6.86 -10.37
N VAL A 28 -36.65 -6.45 -11.42
CA VAL A 28 -36.28 -5.31 -12.25
C VAL A 28 -36.34 -4.00 -11.46
N ILE A 29 -37.43 -3.76 -10.73
CA ILE A 29 -37.60 -2.58 -9.88
C ILE A 29 -36.56 -2.58 -8.77
N GLY A 30 -36.32 -3.72 -8.12
CA GLY A 30 -35.30 -3.86 -7.09
C GLY A 30 -33.89 -3.58 -7.63
N GLY A 31 -33.53 -4.14 -8.79
CA GLY A 31 -32.22 -3.93 -9.41
C GLY A 31 -31.99 -2.49 -9.88
N LEU A 32 -32.99 -1.88 -10.54
CA LEU A 32 -32.91 -0.49 -10.98
C LEU A 32 -32.92 0.48 -9.78
N GLY A 33 -33.82 0.25 -8.82
CA GLY A 33 -33.91 1.03 -7.59
C GLY A 33 -32.60 0.96 -6.79
N PHE A 34 -32.03 -0.23 -6.63
CA PHE A 34 -30.74 -0.42 -5.98
C PHE A 34 -29.64 0.36 -6.69
N ARG A 35 -29.54 0.26 -8.03
CA ARG A 35 -28.53 1.00 -8.80
C ARG A 35 -28.67 2.51 -8.64
N LEU A 36 -29.90 3.02 -8.74
CA LEU A 36 -30.18 4.45 -8.56
C LEU A 36 -29.81 4.92 -7.14
N ILE A 37 -30.19 4.17 -6.10
CA ILE A 37 -29.86 4.46 -4.71
C ILE A 37 -28.34 4.45 -4.52
N MET A 38 -27.62 3.46 -5.04
CA MET A 38 -26.16 3.39 -4.94
C MET A 38 -25.47 4.59 -5.62
N THR A 39 -25.95 5.02 -6.80
CA THR A 39 -25.42 6.21 -7.48
C THR A 39 -25.74 7.50 -6.72
N GLN A 40 -26.93 7.62 -6.14
CA GLN A 40 -27.33 8.79 -5.37
C GLN A 40 -26.56 8.90 -4.05
N LEU A 41 -26.22 7.76 -3.44
CA LEU A 41 -25.44 7.68 -2.20
C LEU A 41 -23.92 7.70 -2.42
N ASN A 42 -23.44 7.83 -3.67
CA ASN A 42 -22.02 7.75 -4.04
C ASN A 42 -21.32 6.49 -3.47
N VAL A 43 -22.01 5.35 -3.49
CA VAL A 43 -21.47 4.08 -2.99
C VAL A 43 -20.82 3.31 -4.13
N TYR A 44 -19.50 3.15 -4.05
CA TYR A 44 -18.68 2.37 -4.97
C TYR A 44 -18.37 1.00 -4.36
N LEU A 45 -19.11 -0.02 -4.78
CA LEU A 45 -18.92 -1.40 -4.34
C LEU A 45 -17.65 -2.04 -4.95
N GLN A 46 -17.37 -1.69 -6.21
CA GLN A 46 -16.14 -2.10 -6.90
C GLN A 46 -15.25 -0.88 -7.06
N LYS A 47 -14.00 -0.99 -6.62
CA LYS A 47 -13.02 0.10 -6.69
C LYS A 47 -12.32 0.10 -8.04
N GLU A 48 -12.18 1.28 -8.64
CA GLU A 48 -11.39 1.45 -9.85
C GLU A 48 -9.89 1.51 -9.51
N PRO A 49 -9.03 0.91 -10.36
CA PRO A 49 -7.60 1.05 -10.21
C PRO A 49 -7.15 2.47 -10.52
N VAL A 50 -6.09 2.91 -9.85
CA VAL A 50 -5.39 4.16 -10.11
C VAL A 50 -3.93 3.86 -10.38
N SER A 51 -3.42 4.38 -11.50
CA SER A 51 -2.04 4.16 -11.91
C SER A 51 -1.08 5.01 -11.07
N LEU A 52 0.15 4.54 -10.92
CA LEU A 52 1.24 5.36 -10.43
C LEU A 52 1.43 6.59 -11.33
N ARG A 53 1.80 7.73 -10.75
CA ARG A 53 2.16 8.93 -11.51
C ARG A 53 3.50 8.75 -12.23
N VAL A 54 4.41 8.05 -11.55
CA VAL A 54 5.76 7.71 -12.04
C VAL A 54 6.09 6.29 -11.55
N THR A 55 6.83 5.50 -12.34
CA THR A 55 7.27 4.17 -11.92
C THR A 55 8.07 4.23 -10.61
N LEU A 56 8.05 3.15 -9.84
CA LEU A 56 8.84 3.04 -8.61
C LEU A 56 10.35 2.99 -8.92
N ASP A 57 10.74 2.55 -10.11
CA ASP A 57 12.15 2.48 -10.54
C ASP A 57 12.81 3.87 -10.58
N ASP A 58 12.02 4.91 -10.84
CA ASP A 58 12.44 6.32 -10.90
C ASP A 58 12.69 6.95 -9.52
N LEU A 59 12.57 6.16 -8.44
CA LEU A 59 13.07 6.58 -7.14
C LEU A 59 14.55 6.95 -7.26
N PRO A 60 15.01 8.06 -6.65
CA PRO A 60 16.38 8.52 -6.84
C PRO A 60 17.40 7.50 -6.35
N SER A 61 18.49 7.32 -7.09
CA SER A 61 19.63 6.51 -6.61
C SER A 61 20.38 7.18 -5.46
N THR A 62 20.12 8.46 -5.16
CA THR A 62 20.72 9.20 -4.05
C THR A 62 19.63 9.95 -3.28
N LEU A 63 19.54 9.70 -1.97
CA LEU A 63 18.54 10.27 -1.07
C LEU A 63 19.25 10.89 0.13
N GLY A 64 19.53 12.19 0.08
CA GLY A 64 20.33 12.87 1.10
C GLY A 64 21.72 12.25 1.24
N LYS A 65 21.99 11.61 2.38
CA LYS A 65 23.27 10.93 2.68
C LYS A 65 23.34 9.49 2.19
N TRP A 66 22.26 8.99 1.60
CA TRP A 66 22.11 7.63 1.13
C TRP A 66 22.40 7.51 -0.35
N LYS A 67 23.03 6.41 -0.74
CA LYS A 67 23.26 6.05 -2.14
C LYS A 67 22.81 4.62 -2.38
N GLN A 68 22.26 4.35 -3.55
CA GLN A 68 21.92 3.02 -3.99
C GLN A 68 23.17 2.14 -3.99
N PHE A 69 23.03 0.93 -3.44
CA PHE A 69 24.08 -0.07 -3.38
C PHE A 69 23.67 -1.31 -4.17
N GLY A 70 24.48 -1.69 -5.14
CA GLY A 70 24.16 -2.78 -6.06
C GLY A 70 23.03 -2.43 -7.04
N LYS A 71 22.50 -3.45 -7.72
CA LYS A 71 21.36 -3.33 -8.64
C LYS A 71 20.07 -3.61 -7.90
N ASP A 72 18.97 -3.11 -8.45
CA ASP A 72 17.63 -3.46 -7.96
C ASP A 72 17.39 -4.96 -8.15
N GLN A 73 16.81 -5.59 -7.13
CA GLN A 73 16.57 -7.02 -7.13
C GLN A 73 15.30 -7.32 -7.94
N GLN A 74 15.42 -8.26 -8.87
CA GLN A 74 14.28 -8.79 -9.62
C GLN A 74 13.77 -10.02 -8.89
N LEU A 75 12.50 -10.01 -8.50
CA LEU A 75 11.83 -11.15 -7.91
C LEU A 75 11.47 -12.16 -9.00
N SER A 76 11.47 -13.44 -8.66
CA SER A 76 11.03 -14.48 -9.60
C SER A 76 9.53 -14.37 -9.87
N ASP A 77 9.08 -14.86 -11.02
CA ASP A 77 7.66 -14.82 -11.41
C ASP A 77 6.73 -15.42 -10.34
N ALA A 78 7.17 -16.52 -9.69
CA ALA A 78 6.43 -17.14 -8.59
C ALA A 78 6.29 -16.21 -7.37
N ILE A 79 7.34 -15.47 -7.02
CA ILE A 79 7.27 -14.50 -5.92
C ILE A 79 6.41 -13.31 -6.32
N VAL A 80 6.46 -12.86 -7.58
CA VAL A 80 5.62 -11.76 -8.10
C VAL A 80 4.14 -12.14 -8.10
N GLU A 81 3.82 -13.40 -8.41
CA GLU A 81 2.46 -13.94 -8.35
C GLU A 81 1.93 -13.94 -6.91
N GLU A 82 2.71 -14.47 -5.95
CA GLU A 82 2.40 -14.44 -4.51
C GLU A 82 2.31 -13.01 -3.96
N LEU A 83 3.16 -12.11 -4.47
CA LEU A 83 3.16 -10.70 -4.11
C LEU A 83 1.85 -10.02 -4.52
N GLY A 84 1.22 -10.49 -5.60
CA GLY A 84 -0.05 -9.97 -6.13
C GLY A 84 0.08 -8.64 -6.87
N THR A 85 1.30 -8.18 -7.17
CA THR A 85 1.55 -6.97 -7.95
C THR A 85 2.88 -7.03 -8.69
N LYS A 86 2.91 -6.41 -9.88
CA LYS A 86 4.14 -6.19 -10.66
C LYS A 86 4.78 -4.83 -10.39
N ASN A 87 4.09 -3.95 -9.66
CA ASN A 87 4.59 -2.64 -9.29
C ASN A 87 5.32 -2.75 -7.96
N TYR A 88 6.60 -3.12 -8.01
CA TYR A 88 7.43 -3.23 -6.83
C TYR A 88 8.84 -2.68 -7.08
N LEU A 89 9.56 -2.37 -6.00
CA LEU A 89 10.98 -2.03 -6.02
C LEU A 89 11.68 -2.66 -4.82
N ASP A 90 12.73 -3.43 -5.10
CA ASP A 90 13.66 -3.98 -4.10
C ASP A 90 15.04 -3.35 -4.29
N ARG A 91 15.40 -2.42 -3.39
CA ARG A 91 16.63 -1.63 -3.55
C ARG A 91 17.38 -1.53 -2.23
N ASN A 92 18.71 -1.68 -2.29
CA ASN A 92 19.57 -1.40 -1.15
C ASN A 92 20.06 0.05 -1.21
N TYR A 93 20.08 0.71 -0.06
CA TYR A 93 20.75 1.99 0.14
C TYR A 93 21.84 1.85 1.20
N VAL A 94 22.96 2.53 0.99
CA VAL A 94 24.07 2.64 1.93
C VAL A 94 24.17 4.07 2.47
N TYR A 95 24.22 4.21 3.79
CA TYR A 95 24.42 5.47 4.48
C TYR A 95 25.91 5.83 4.51
N GLN A 96 26.29 6.97 3.92
CA GLN A 96 27.66 7.48 3.97
C GLN A 96 28.75 6.44 3.59
N ASN A 97 28.43 5.52 2.68
CA ASN A 97 29.28 4.40 2.25
C ASN A 97 29.68 3.39 3.36
N ASP A 98 28.97 3.34 4.50
CA ASP A 98 29.15 2.31 5.52
C ASP A 98 28.49 1.00 5.10
N LEU A 99 29.27 0.11 4.47
CA LEU A 99 28.80 -1.18 3.97
C LEU A 99 28.60 -2.25 5.05
N ILE A 100 29.01 -1.98 6.30
CA ILE A 100 28.95 -2.95 7.40
C ILE A 100 27.67 -2.73 8.21
N ASN A 101 27.43 -1.49 8.59
CA ASN A 101 26.34 -1.11 9.51
C ASN A 101 25.34 -0.12 8.88
N GLY A 102 25.64 0.42 7.70
CA GLY A 102 24.86 1.47 7.07
C GLY A 102 23.97 1.01 5.92
N VAL A 103 23.76 -0.30 5.72
CA VAL A 103 22.98 -0.83 4.59
C VAL A 103 21.53 -1.10 5.00
N LEU A 104 20.58 -0.43 4.36
CA LEU A 104 19.15 -0.72 4.45
C LEU A 104 18.62 -1.20 3.11
N GLN A 105 17.94 -2.34 3.11
CA GLN A 105 17.12 -2.75 1.98
C GLN A 105 15.73 -2.14 2.15
N ILE A 106 15.19 -1.57 1.07
CA ILE A 106 13.78 -1.22 0.98
C ILE A 106 13.07 -2.18 0.03
N HIS A 107 11.85 -2.55 0.39
CA HIS A 107 10.90 -3.23 -0.46
C HIS A 107 9.62 -2.39 -0.51
N ILE A 108 9.28 -1.88 -1.69
CA ILE A 108 8.08 -1.08 -1.92
C ILE A 108 7.18 -1.86 -2.87
N ALA A 109 5.90 -2.03 -2.53
CA ALA A 109 4.94 -2.74 -3.37
C ALA A 109 3.62 -1.98 -3.43
N TYR A 110 3.13 -1.72 -4.64
CA TYR A 110 1.95 -0.90 -4.91
C TYR A 110 0.77 -1.74 -5.43
N TYR A 111 -0.39 -1.53 -4.83
CA TYR A 111 -1.63 -2.27 -5.07
C TYR A 111 -2.77 -1.31 -5.34
N THR A 112 -3.66 -1.65 -6.27
CA THR A 112 -4.78 -0.78 -6.64
C THR A 112 -5.97 -1.55 -7.23
N GLY A 113 -7.16 -0.94 -7.20
CA GLY A 113 -8.39 -1.51 -7.70
C GLY A 113 -9.02 -2.47 -6.68
N MET A 114 -9.40 -3.68 -7.13
CA MET A 114 -9.93 -4.72 -6.25
C MET A 114 -8.79 -5.41 -5.50
N ILE A 115 -8.44 -4.80 -4.38
CA ILE A 115 -7.46 -5.29 -3.42
C ILE A 115 -8.11 -6.34 -2.48
N ASP A 116 -8.11 -7.62 -2.89
CA ASP A 116 -8.73 -8.70 -2.09
C ASP A 116 -7.75 -9.42 -1.15
N THR A 117 -6.45 -9.09 -1.24
CA THR A 117 -5.39 -9.79 -0.50
C THR A 117 -4.93 -9.00 0.71
N VAL A 118 -4.85 -9.67 1.86
CA VAL A 118 -4.19 -9.14 3.06
C VAL A 118 -2.70 -8.93 2.72
N PRO A 119 -2.11 -7.77 3.03
CA PRO A 119 -0.71 -7.54 2.72
C PRO A 119 0.19 -8.57 3.40
N HIS A 120 1.16 -9.10 2.66
CA HIS A 120 2.21 -9.93 3.22
C HIS A 120 3.11 -9.08 4.14
N ILE A 121 3.58 -9.63 5.25
CA ILE A 121 4.38 -8.93 6.28
C ILE A 121 5.57 -9.80 6.72
N PRO A 122 6.70 -9.20 7.16
CA PRO A 122 7.91 -9.94 7.54
C PRO A 122 7.66 -11.09 8.52
N GLU A 123 6.78 -10.90 9.49
CA GLU A 123 6.45 -11.88 10.53
C GLU A 123 5.95 -13.21 9.95
N ARG A 124 5.24 -13.14 8.82
CA ARG A 124 4.74 -14.32 8.10
C ARG A 124 5.78 -14.84 7.12
N CYS A 125 6.35 -13.96 6.31
CA CYS A 125 7.23 -14.34 5.21
C CYS A 125 8.60 -14.84 5.70
N TRP A 126 9.21 -14.17 6.67
CA TRP A 126 10.53 -14.52 7.19
C TRP A 126 10.46 -15.70 8.17
N GLY A 127 9.35 -15.80 8.91
CA GLY A 127 9.04 -17.01 9.69
C GLY A 127 8.99 -18.26 8.81
N ALA A 128 8.32 -18.16 7.65
CA ALA A 128 8.28 -19.24 6.66
C ALA A 128 9.67 -19.54 6.04
N ALA A 129 10.55 -18.55 5.96
CA ALA A 129 11.94 -18.72 5.51
C ALA A 129 12.89 -19.29 6.59
N GLY A 130 12.38 -19.58 7.79
CA GLY A 130 13.14 -20.21 8.88
C GLY A 130 13.78 -19.24 9.88
N LEU A 131 13.50 -17.94 9.79
CA LEU A 131 13.91 -16.98 10.82
C LEU A 131 12.96 -17.03 12.02
N VAL A 132 13.50 -16.82 13.22
CA VAL A 132 12.72 -16.82 14.47
C VAL A 132 12.58 -15.40 14.98
N ILE A 133 11.35 -15.00 15.30
CA ILE A 133 11.07 -13.69 15.92
C ILE A 133 11.62 -13.67 17.34
N LEU A 134 12.34 -12.61 17.68
CA LEU A 134 12.82 -12.32 19.02
C LEU A 134 11.90 -11.29 19.69
N GLY A 135 11.23 -11.70 20.77
CA GLY A 135 10.36 -10.81 21.54
C GLY A 135 9.04 -10.49 20.85
N GLU A 136 8.40 -9.41 21.30
CA GLU A 136 7.16 -8.92 20.71
C GLU A 136 7.45 -7.97 19.54
N THR A 137 6.48 -7.87 18.65
CA THR A 137 6.50 -6.90 17.56
C THR A 137 6.05 -5.54 18.07
N GLU A 138 6.82 -4.50 17.75
CA GLU A 138 6.61 -3.16 18.33
C GLU A 138 6.25 -2.13 17.25
N VAL A 139 5.34 -1.20 17.58
CA VAL A 139 5.09 -0.02 16.75
C VAL A 139 6.10 1.05 17.13
N ARG A 140 6.92 1.47 16.15
CA ARG A 140 8.02 2.42 16.33
C ARG A 140 7.75 3.71 15.58
N LEU A 141 7.58 4.81 16.32
CA LEU A 141 7.43 6.15 15.76
C LEU A 141 8.76 6.62 15.15
N GLN A 142 8.72 7.03 13.88
CA GLN A 142 9.89 7.52 13.17
C GLN A 142 10.13 9.00 13.50
N LYS A 143 11.39 9.36 13.74
CA LYS A 143 11.78 10.72 14.16
C LYS A 143 12.17 11.55 12.95
N LEU A 144 11.17 12.16 12.30
CA LEU A 144 11.38 13.05 11.16
C LEU A 144 11.47 14.51 11.61
N ASP A 145 12.22 15.29 10.84
CA ASP A 145 12.27 16.74 10.95
C ASP A 145 11.04 17.34 10.26
N LEU A 146 9.97 17.48 11.03
CA LEU A 146 8.68 18.03 10.55
C LEU A 146 8.79 19.48 10.08
N SER A 147 9.83 20.23 10.48
CA SER A 147 10.02 21.62 10.02
C SER A 147 10.25 21.71 8.50
N LYS A 148 10.64 20.61 7.86
CA LYS A 148 10.80 20.50 6.41
C LYS A 148 9.50 20.29 5.66
N PHE A 149 8.39 20.07 6.35
CA PHE A 149 7.08 19.86 5.76
C PHE A 149 6.18 21.07 6.03
N ASN A 150 5.37 21.43 5.04
CA ASN A 150 4.42 22.52 5.13
C ASN A 150 3.03 21.98 5.47
N PHE A 151 2.56 22.23 6.68
CA PHE A 151 1.25 21.77 7.17
C PHE A 151 0.11 22.77 6.92
N GLN A 152 0.40 23.94 6.36
CA GLN A 152 -0.56 25.05 6.28
C GLN A 152 -1.22 25.20 4.92
N SER A 153 -0.51 24.88 3.83
CA SER A 153 -0.98 25.16 2.46
C SER A 153 -1.63 23.99 1.74
N GLY A 154 -1.55 22.77 2.28
CA GLY A 154 -2.07 21.60 1.59
C GLY A 154 -3.60 21.52 1.53
N PRO A 155 -4.16 20.72 0.61
CA PRO A 155 -5.60 20.46 0.52
C PRO A 155 -6.15 19.88 1.81
N LEU A 156 -7.44 20.09 2.06
CA LEU A 156 -8.17 19.50 3.18
C LEU A 156 -8.73 18.14 2.79
N GLN A 157 -8.53 17.13 3.63
CA GLN A 157 -9.23 15.86 3.50
C GLN A 157 -10.71 16.06 3.87
N PRO A 158 -11.67 15.74 2.98
CA PRO A 158 -13.09 15.98 3.25
C PRO A 158 -13.63 15.30 4.51
N SER A 159 -13.15 14.10 4.84
CA SER A 159 -13.66 13.30 5.96
C SER A 159 -13.19 13.75 7.34
N SER A 160 -11.96 14.25 7.45
CA SER A 160 -11.34 14.60 8.74
C SER A 160 -11.14 16.10 8.93
N GLY A 161 -11.18 16.89 7.86
CA GLY A 161 -10.79 18.30 7.89
C GLY A 161 -9.29 18.53 8.11
N MET A 162 -8.46 17.48 8.12
CA MET A 162 -7.01 17.62 8.24
C MET A 162 -6.39 18.05 6.91
N ARG A 163 -5.31 18.83 6.96
CA ARG A 163 -4.55 19.22 5.77
C ARG A 163 -3.47 18.20 5.45
N TYR A 164 -3.40 17.78 4.19
CA TYR A 164 -2.24 17.01 3.73
C TYR A 164 -0.98 17.87 3.84
N PRO A 165 0.05 17.42 4.57
CA PRO A 165 1.31 18.15 4.60
C PRO A 165 1.91 18.18 3.20
N GLN A 166 2.65 19.23 2.86
CA GLN A 166 3.32 19.36 1.57
C GLN A 166 4.83 19.33 1.74
N ALA A 167 5.52 18.73 0.77
CA ALA A 167 6.97 18.77 0.67
C ALA A 167 7.37 19.18 -0.75
N VAL A 168 8.52 19.82 -0.88
CA VAL A 168 9.12 20.12 -2.19
C VAL A 168 10.15 19.05 -2.49
N VAL A 169 10.02 18.43 -3.66
CA VAL A 169 10.96 17.43 -4.17
C VAL A 169 11.60 17.94 -5.45
N GLN A 170 12.87 17.60 -5.63
CA GLN A 170 13.53 17.81 -6.91
C GLN A 170 13.39 16.55 -7.75
N GLU A 171 12.88 16.72 -8.97
CA GLU A 171 12.79 15.70 -10.00
C GLU A 171 14.24 15.28 -10.41
N PRO A 172 14.61 13.98 -10.38
CA PRO A 172 16.00 13.54 -10.57
C PRO A 172 16.65 13.91 -11.90
N VAL A 173 15.88 13.98 -12.98
CA VAL A 173 16.38 14.13 -14.36
C VAL A 173 16.41 15.60 -14.78
N THR A 174 15.26 16.24 -14.76
CA THR A 174 14.97 17.63 -15.13
C THR A 174 15.41 18.64 -14.08
N ARG A 175 15.67 18.19 -12.84
CA ARG A 175 16.04 19.04 -11.68
C ARG A 175 15.00 20.10 -11.32
N LYS A 176 13.77 19.97 -11.83
CA LYS A 176 12.65 20.85 -11.49
C LYS A 176 12.14 20.53 -10.09
N ASN A 177 11.75 21.58 -9.37
CA ASN A 177 11.09 21.43 -8.09
C ASN A 177 9.59 21.16 -8.33
N GLU A 178 9.07 20.14 -7.68
CA GLU A 178 7.66 19.77 -7.65
C GLU A 178 7.18 19.76 -6.20
N THR A 179 5.95 20.23 -5.97
CA THR A 179 5.30 20.11 -4.66
C THR A 179 4.49 18.82 -4.64
N VAL A 180 4.70 17.99 -3.62
CA VAL A 180 3.97 16.75 -3.40
C VAL A 180 3.17 16.82 -2.11
N ASN A 181 1.98 16.21 -2.10
CA ASN A 181 1.18 16.01 -0.90
C ASN A 181 1.66 14.73 -0.19
N LEU A 182 1.96 14.86 1.10
CA LEU A 182 2.35 13.78 1.99
C LEU A 182 1.10 13.14 2.62
N PRO A 183 1.16 11.85 2.99
CA PRO A 183 0.02 11.17 3.57
C PRO A 183 -0.26 11.66 5.01
N LEU A 184 -1.50 11.52 5.44
CA LEU A 184 -1.97 11.88 6.77
C LEU A 184 -1.65 10.79 7.81
N GLY A 185 -1.47 11.22 9.06
CA GLY A 185 -1.24 10.32 10.20
C GLY A 185 0.21 10.25 10.65
N ASP A 186 0.42 9.55 11.77
CA ASP A 186 1.75 9.41 12.35
C ASP A 186 2.63 8.48 11.52
N ILE A 187 3.87 8.91 11.29
CA ILE A 187 4.87 8.14 10.56
C ILE A 187 5.45 7.09 11.53
N SER A 188 4.74 5.98 11.64
CA SER A 188 5.09 4.85 12.51
C SER A 188 5.20 3.57 11.70
N MET A 189 6.03 2.65 12.19
CA MET A 189 6.29 1.37 11.53
C MET A 189 6.09 0.24 12.52
N THR A 190 5.48 -0.85 12.08
CA THR A 190 5.53 -2.11 12.82
C THR A 190 6.89 -2.74 12.55
N ALA A 191 7.65 -3.03 13.59
CA ALA A 191 8.99 -3.60 13.50
C ALA A 191 9.10 -4.88 14.33
N SER A 192 9.70 -5.89 13.71
CA SER A 192 9.98 -7.19 14.34
C SER A 192 11.46 -7.50 14.19
N ILE A 193 12.04 -8.03 15.27
CA ILE A 193 13.42 -8.48 15.30
C ILE A 193 13.42 -9.98 15.06
N PHE A 194 14.34 -10.45 14.24
CA PHE A 194 14.50 -11.85 13.90
C PHE A 194 15.94 -12.27 14.05
N GLN A 195 16.13 -13.57 14.23
CA GLN A 195 17.44 -14.22 14.27
C GLN A 195 17.38 -15.52 13.47
N ASP A 196 18.47 -15.82 12.78
CA ASP A 196 18.68 -17.14 12.18
C ASP A 196 19.25 -18.06 13.27
N PRO A 197 18.56 -19.17 13.65
CA PRO A 197 19.08 -20.12 14.63
C PRO A 197 20.46 -20.69 14.27
N LYS A 198 20.82 -20.70 12.98
CA LYS A 198 22.12 -21.16 12.50
C LYS A 198 23.23 -20.10 12.62
N ASN A 199 22.86 -18.82 12.68
CA ASN A 199 23.79 -17.68 12.75
C ASN A 199 23.29 -16.66 13.79
N PRO A 200 23.32 -17.00 15.09
CA PRO A 200 22.74 -16.18 16.14
C PRO A 200 23.45 -14.83 16.32
N GLU A 201 24.66 -14.66 15.79
CA GLU A 201 25.36 -13.38 15.85
C GLU A 201 24.78 -12.33 14.88
N ILE A 202 23.89 -12.73 13.96
CA ILE A 202 23.27 -11.84 12.98
C ILE A 202 21.84 -11.51 13.43
N THR A 203 21.59 -10.22 13.64
CA THR A 203 20.25 -9.69 13.87
C THR A 203 19.66 -9.23 12.54
N PHE A 204 18.42 -9.65 12.29
CA PHE A 204 17.59 -9.17 11.19
C PHE A 204 16.45 -8.32 11.76
N ILE A 205 16.15 -7.19 11.13
CA ILE A 205 15.02 -6.34 11.50
C ILE A 205 14.18 -6.14 10.25
N GLY A 206 12.92 -6.54 10.33
CA GLY A 206 11.91 -6.26 9.32
C GLY A 206 10.93 -5.25 9.88
N ALA A 207 10.81 -4.09 9.23
CA ALA A 207 9.87 -3.06 9.64
C ALA A 207 9.07 -2.56 8.46
N TYR A 208 7.79 -2.26 8.66
CA TYR A 208 6.93 -1.82 7.56
C TYR A 208 5.85 -0.83 8.02
N PHE A 209 5.33 -0.10 7.03
CA PHE A 209 4.10 0.66 7.13
C PHE A 209 3.39 0.66 5.78
N PHE A 210 2.18 1.19 5.75
CA PHE A 210 1.37 1.31 4.55
C PHE A 210 0.91 2.75 4.35
N ILE A 211 0.82 3.14 3.09
CA ILE A 211 0.15 4.35 2.63
C ILE A 211 -1.10 3.88 1.89
N ALA A 212 -2.28 4.07 2.46
CA ALA A 212 -3.56 3.64 1.89
C ALA A 212 -4.47 4.85 1.73
N ASN A 213 -4.90 5.14 0.49
CA ASN A 213 -5.74 6.30 0.16
C ASN A 213 -5.27 7.59 0.88
N GLY A 214 -3.98 7.92 0.71
CA GLY A 214 -3.38 9.13 1.28
C GLY A 214 -3.21 9.12 2.82
N SER A 215 -3.41 8.00 3.50
CA SER A 215 -3.27 7.89 4.97
C SER A 215 -2.25 6.83 5.35
N LEU A 216 -1.51 7.06 6.43
CA LEU A 216 -0.50 6.15 6.98
C LEU A 216 -1.12 5.16 7.96
N THR A 217 -0.61 3.94 7.95
CA THR A 217 -0.85 2.97 9.04
C THR A 217 0.31 1.98 9.19
N PRO A 218 0.72 1.63 10.42
CA PRO A 218 1.65 0.53 10.64
C PRO A 218 0.98 -0.85 10.55
N SER A 219 -0.36 -0.94 10.50
CA SER A 219 -1.09 -2.20 10.62
C SER A 219 -1.58 -2.73 9.27
N ALA A 220 -1.19 -3.97 8.94
CA ALA A 220 -1.70 -4.68 7.76
C ALA A 220 -3.22 -4.93 7.84
N LEU A 221 -3.78 -5.05 9.05
CA LEU A 221 -5.22 -5.23 9.25
C LEU A 221 -6.01 -3.94 8.98
N ALA A 222 -5.40 -2.77 9.22
CA ALA A 222 -6.05 -1.48 9.03
C ALA A 222 -6.10 -1.04 7.55
N VAL A 223 -5.21 -1.59 6.70
CA VAL A 223 -5.11 -1.22 5.27
C VAL A 223 -6.44 -1.34 4.55
N ARG A 224 -7.20 -2.42 4.79
CA ARG A 224 -8.50 -2.64 4.14
C ARG A 224 -9.49 -1.53 4.49
N ASN A 225 -9.57 -1.17 5.77
CA ASN A 225 -10.50 -0.13 6.23
C ASN A 225 -10.15 1.26 5.70
N LEU A 226 -8.86 1.53 5.45
CA LEU A 226 -8.40 2.80 4.89
C LEU A 226 -8.58 2.88 3.37
N SER A 227 -8.34 1.78 2.65
CA SER A 227 -8.39 1.74 1.17
C SER A 227 -9.79 1.46 0.59
N PHE A 228 -10.70 0.83 1.35
CA PHE A 228 -12.04 0.46 0.89
C PHE A 228 -13.18 1.22 1.57
N LYS A 229 -13.07 2.54 1.65
CA LYS A 229 -14.22 3.36 2.05
C LYS A 229 -15.27 3.30 0.96
N LEU A 230 -16.54 3.03 1.30
CA LEU A 230 -17.62 2.89 0.31
C LEU A 230 -17.79 4.12 -0.58
N SER A 231 -17.49 5.32 -0.07
CA SER A 231 -17.54 6.59 -0.78
C SER A 231 -16.47 6.77 -1.87
N ASP A 232 -15.38 6.02 -1.79
CA ASP A 232 -14.21 6.30 -2.63
C ASP A 232 -14.33 5.57 -3.96
N LYS A 233 -14.20 6.29 -5.08
CA LYS A 233 -14.22 5.68 -6.41
C LYS A 233 -13.00 4.78 -6.66
N TYR A 234 -11.83 5.26 -6.24
CA TYR A 234 -10.55 4.59 -6.41
C TYR A 234 -10.08 3.97 -5.09
N ALA A 235 -9.22 2.96 -5.19
CA ALA A 235 -8.53 2.41 -4.03
C ALA A 235 -7.08 2.09 -4.39
N TYR A 236 -6.18 2.43 -3.49
CA TYR A 236 -4.81 1.93 -3.52
C TYR A 236 -4.25 1.74 -2.12
N TYR A 237 -3.25 0.88 -2.02
CA TYR A 237 -2.28 0.98 -0.94
C TYR A 237 -0.87 0.72 -1.45
N CYS A 238 0.11 1.30 -0.77
CA CYS A 238 1.52 1.04 -0.98
C CYS A 238 2.11 0.50 0.31
N LYS A 239 2.71 -0.69 0.26
CA LYS A 239 3.53 -1.23 1.34
C LYS A 239 4.93 -0.64 1.22
N VAL A 240 5.49 -0.17 2.33
CA VAL A 240 6.88 0.24 2.43
C VAL A 240 7.52 -0.56 3.55
N GLN A 241 8.48 -1.41 3.20
CA GLN A 241 9.21 -2.25 4.13
C GLN A 241 10.70 -1.90 4.09
N PHE A 242 11.30 -1.88 5.28
CA PHE A 242 12.72 -1.76 5.50
C PHE A 242 13.23 -3.08 6.06
N SER A 243 14.39 -3.50 5.58
CA SER A 243 15.06 -4.71 6.02
C SER A 243 16.50 -4.37 6.35
N TYR A 244 16.88 -4.63 7.59
CA TYR A 244 18.19 -4.34 8.13
C TYR A 244 18.83 -5.62 8.65
N ARG A 245 20.08 -5.85 8.28
CA ARG A 245 20.84 -7.03 8.68
C ARG A 245 22.19 -6.55 9.21
N VAL A 246 22.50 -6.89 10.45
CA VAL A 246 23.73 -6.46 11.10
C VAL A 246 24.26 -7.53 12.05
N ARG A 247 25.58 -7.62 12.18
CA ARG A 247 26.23 -8.45 13.19
C ARG A 247 26.35 -7.67 14.50
N GLU A 248 25.22 -7.49 15.17
CA GLU A 248 25.12 -6.81 16.46
C GLU A 248 24.01 -7.42 17.30
N GLN A 249 24.05 -7.18 18.62
CA GLN A 249 22.99 -7.60 19.53
C GLN A 249 21.69 -6.86 19.22
N SER A 250 20.53 -7.51 19.41
CA SER A 250 19.21 -6.97 19.09
C SER A 250 18.94 -5.60 19.70
N ALA A 251 19.33 -5.40 20.97
CA ALA A 251 19.16 -4.13 21.69
C ALA A 251 19.93 -2.95 21.05
N ILE A 252 21.11 -3.22 20.48
CA ILE A 252 21.93 -2.21 19.77
C ILE A 252 21.40 -2.04 18.34
N ALA A 253 21.17 -3.16 17.66
CA ALA A 253 20.70 -3.19 16.27
C ALA A 253 19.41 -2.40 16.06
N ILE A 254 18.44 -2.49 16.98
CA ILE A 254 17.18 -1.75 16.87
C ILE A 254 17.36 -0.23 17.01
N THR A 255 18.29 0.21 17.85
CA THR A 255 18.61 1.64 18.01
C THR A 255 19.33 2.18 16.76
N MET A 256 20.23 1.38 16.18
CA MET A 256 20.86 1.71 14.90
C MET A 256 19.81 1.80 13.78
N PHE A 257 18.90 0.83 13.73
CA PHE A 257 17.80 0.79 12.78
C PHE A 257 16.95 2.05 12.88
N ASP A 258 16.46 2.43 14.06
CA ASP A 258 15.59 3.61 14.22
C ASP A 258 16.22 4.90 13.68
N ARG A 259 17.53 5.07 13.92
CA ARG A 259 18.28 6.23 13.41
C ARG A 259 18.37 6.21 11.89
N LEU A 260 18.74 5.06 11.33
CA LEU A 260 18.94 4.88 9.90
C LEU A 260 17.62 4.96 9.13
N SER A 261 16.58 4.28 9.60
CA SER A 261 15.25 4.29 8.98
C SER A 261 14.63 5.68 9.02
N SER A 262 14.74 6.42 10.13
CA SER A 262 14.24 7.80 10.22
C SER A 262 14.96 8.74 9.25
N ASP A 263 16.30 8.66 9.16
CA ASP A 263 17.09 9.51 8.25
C ASP A 263 16.82 9.18 6.77
N LEU A 264 16.71 7.89 6.41
CA LEU A 264 16.35 7.47 5.05
C LEU A 264 14.91 7.91 4.71
N LEU A 265 13.96 7.66 5.62
CA LEU A 265 12.55 7.97 5.40
C LEU A 265 12.29 9.47 5.23
N GLN A 266 13.07 10.33 5.91
CA GLN A 266 13.02 11.78 5.74
C GLN A 266 13.17 12.23 4.27
N SER A 267 14.00 11.52 3.50
CA SER A 267 14.26 11.83 2.09
C SER A 267 13.43 10.95 1.14
N LEU A 268 13.17 9.70 1.54
CA LEU A 268 12.43 8.74 0.74
C LEU A 268 10.95 9.09 0.64
N LEU A 269 10.29 9.47 1.74
CA LEU A 269 8.84 9.65 1.77
C LEU A 269 8.34 10.67 0.74
N PRO A 270 8.89 11.91 0.65
CA PRO A 270 8.47 12.85 -0.38
C PRO A 270 8.70 12.33 -1.81
N GLN A 271 9.84 11.67 -2.05
CA GLN A 271 10.17 11.11 -3.37
C GLN A 271 9.24 9.95 -3.76
N LEU A 272 8.85 9.12 -2.80
CA LEU A 272 7.84 8.09 -2.99
C LEU A 272 6.47 8.69 -3.29
N MET A 273 6.08 9.76 -2.58
CA MET A 273 4.80 10.43 -2.84
C MET A 273 4.73 11.05 -4.23
N ARG A 274 5.87 11.40 -4.87
CA ARG A 274 5.93 11.79 -6.29
C ARG A 274 5.47 10.65 -7.22
N SER A 275 5.85 9.41 -6.92
CA SER A 275 5.45 8.22 -7.70
C SER A 275 4.00 7.80 -7.43
N LEU A 276 3.55 7.89 -6.18
CA LEU A 276 2.20 7.49 -5.79
C LEU A 276 1.12 8.46 -6.32
N PRO A 277 -0.15 8.00 -6.42
CA PRO A 277 -1.25 8.87 -6.82
C PRO A 277 -1.38 10.09 -5.89
N ASP A 278 -1.65 11.26 -6.48
CA ASP A 278 -1.98 12.46 -5.70
C ASP A 278 -3.40 12.34 -5.14
N TRP A 279 -3.51 11.65 -4.00
CA TRP A 279 -4.79 11.28 -3.40
C TRP A 279 -5.75 12.45 -3.16
N PRO A 280 -5.32 13.62 -2.66
CA PRO A 280 -6.19 14.79 -2.51
C PRO A 280 -6.93 15.20 -3.79
N ALA A 281 -6.28 15.04 -4.96
CA ALA A 281 -6.89 15.33 -6.25
C ALA A 281 -7.91 14.27 -6.69
N LEU A 282 -7.88 13.07 -6.11
CA LEU A 282 -8.73 11.93 -6.45
C LEU A 282 -9.92 11.73 -5.50
N GLU A 283 -9.77 12.10 -4.23
CA GLU A 283 -10.83 11.96 -3.23
C GLU A 283 -11.84 13.10 -3.28
N THR A 284 -11.48 14.22 -3.90
CA THR A 284 -12.41 15.33 -4.12
C THR A 284 -13.38 14.93 -5.23
N PRO A 285 -14.70 14.89 -4.98
CA PRO A 285 -15.66 14.58 -6.03
C PRO A 285 -15.52 15.60 -7.16
N ALA A 286 -15.47 15.12 -8.40
CA ALA A 286 -15.58 15.98 -9.58
C ALA A 286 -16.89 16.77 -9.44
N SER A 287 -16.76 18.09 -9.34
CA SER A 287 -17.87 19.05 -9.33
C SER A 287 -18.76 18.89 -10.56
#